data_AF-A0A654AWV6-F1
#
_entry.id   AF-A0A654AWV6-F1
#
_cell.length_a   1.000
_cell.length_b   1.000
_cell.length_c   1.000
_cell.angle_alpha   90.00
_cell.angle_beta   90.00
_cell.angle_gamma   90.00
#
_symmetry.space_group_name_H-M   'P 1'
#
loop_
_entity.id
_entity.type
_entity.pdbx_description
1 polymer ?
#
loop_
_entity_poly.entity_id
_entity_poly.type
_entity_poly.pdbx_seq_one_letter_code
_entity_poly.pdbx_strand_id
1 'polypeptide(L)'
;MVTRDQLEIAKALWEQVRIGCALAHQNWQLLNSSRQNIINSLVNQGFTATQAVEAFNEYYQGHQEQYEALFKAMTERADEYKLIEDQWKAQKSEANS
;
A
#
# COMPACT_ATOMS: atom_id res chain seq x y z
N MET A 1 13.73 -27.22 4.12
CA MET A 1 14.53 -26.73 2.99
C MET A 1 13.67 -25.73 2.23
N VAL A 2 14.19 -24.54 1.97
CA VAL A 2 13.52 -23.48 1.20
C VAL A 2 13.91 -23.65 -0.26
N THR A 3 12.93 -23.71 -1.15
CA THR A 3 13.18 -23.82 -2.58
C THR A 3 13.40 -22.45 -3.20
N ARG A 4 14.05 -22.41 -4.38
CA ARG A 4 14.17 -21.18 -5.16
C ARG A 4 12.78 -20.61 -5.52
N ASP A 5 11.83 -21.48 -5.86
CA ASP A 5 10.48 -21.05 -6.22
C ASP A 5 9.77 -20.37 -5.04
N GLN A 6 9.95 -20.86 -3.81
CA GLN A 6 9.42 -20.21 -2.60
C GLN A 6 10.00 -18.81 -2.40
N LEU A 7 11.30 -18.63 -2.65
CA LEU A 7 11.96 -17.32 -2.58
C LEU A 7 11.42 -16.36 -3.64
N GLU A 8 11.29 -16.80 -4.90
CA GLU A 8 10.77 -15.96 -5.98
C GLU A 8 9.30 -15.59 -5.78
N ILE A 9 8.47 -16.52 -5.27
CA ILE A 9 7.06 -16.25 -4.92
C ILE A 9 6.98 -15.18 -3.82
N ALA A 10 7.74 -15.34 -2.73
CA ALA A 10 7.73 -14.37 -1.64
C ALA A 10 8.17 -12.98 -2.09
N LYS A 11 9.20 -12.92 -2.95
CA LYS A 11 9.67 -11.67 -3.58
C LYS A 11 8.58 -11.02 -4.43
N ALA A 12 7.92 -11.80 -5.30
CA ALA A 12 6.88 -11.30 -6.18
C ALA A 12 5.67 -10.74 -5.39
N LEU A 13 5.27 -11.42 -4.31
CA LEU A 13 4.20 -10.96 -3.42
C LEU A 13 4.56 -9.65 -2.72
N TRP A 14 5.79 -9.53 -2.20
CA TRP A 14 6.27 -8.28 -1.61
C TRP A 14 6.30 -7.14 -2.63
N GLU A 15 6.82 -7.38 -3.84
CA GLU A 15 6.87 -6.37 -4.91
C GLU A 15 5.48 -5.90 -5.33
N GLN A 16 4.51 -6.81 -5.46
CA GLN A 16 3.14 -6.49 -5.79
C GLN A 16 2.51 -5.56 -4.75
N VAL A 17 2.65 -5.88 -3.47
CA VAL A 17 2.06 -5.06 -2.39
C VAL A 17 2.81 -3.72 -2.26
N ARG A 18 4.12 -3.68 -2.47
CA ARG A 18 4.91 -2.45 -2.50
C ARG A 18 4.43 -1.49 -3.58
N ILE A 19 4.14 -1.99 -4.78
CA ILE A 19 3.57 -1.18 -5.87
C ILE A 19 2.17 -0.67 -5.48
N GLY A 20 1.32 -1.54 -4.94
CA GLY A 20 -0.01 -1.16 -4.47
C GLY A 20 0.04 -0.06 -3.40
N CYS A 21 0.93 -0.20 -2.41
CA CYS A 21 1.13 0.80 -1.36
C CYS A 21 1.60 2.14 -1.93
N ALA A 22 2.53 2.14 -2.89
CA ALA A 22 3.01 3.36 -3.53
C ALA A 22 1.89 4.08 -4.30
N LEU A 23 1.06 3.34 -5.05
CA LEU A 23 -0.09 3.88 -5.76
C LEU A 23 -1.14 4.44 -4.80
N ALA A 24 -1.47 3.73 -3.73
CA ALA A 24 -2.41 4.20 -2.73
C ALA A 24 -1.92 5.49 -2.05
N HIS A 25 -0.63 5.57 -1.73
CA HIS A 25 -0.03 6.79 -1.19
C HIS A 25 -0.14 7.97 -2.17
N GLN A 26 0.21 7.76 -3.44
CA GLN A 26 0.09 8.79 -4.49
C GLN A 26 -1.35 9.27 -4.66
N ASN A 27 -2.31 8.35 -4.69
CA ASN A 27 -3.73 8.68 -4.81
C ASN A 27 -4.23 9.51 -3.62
N TRP A 28 -3.84 9.12 -2.40
CA TRP A 28 -4.20 9.87 -1.19
C TRP A 28 -3.59 11.29 -1.18
N GLN A 29 -2.33 11.44 -1.58
CA GLN A 29 -1.69 12.75 -1.74
C GLN A 29 -2.37 13.60 -2.81
N LEU A 30 -2.70 13.01 -3.96
CA LEU A 30 -3.40 13.70 -5.05
C LEU A 30 -4.77 14.20 -4.58
N LEU A 31 -5.53 13.35 -3.87
CA LEU A 31 -6.81 13.72 -3.29
C LEU A 31 -6.68 14.90 -2.34
N ASN A 32 -5.70 14.85 -1.43
CA ASN A 32 -5.45 15.92 -0.48
C ASN A 32 -5.12 17.25 -1.19
N SER A 33 -4.25 17.21 -2.21
CA SER A 33 -3.90 18.39 -3.00
C SER A 33 -5.08 18.96 -3.80
N SER A 34 -6.07 18.11 -4.12
CA SER A 34 -7.26 18.47 -4.89
C SER A 34 -8.44 18.90 -4.02
N ARG A 35 -8.28 18.95 -2.70
CA ARG A 35 -9.35 19.19 -1.72
C ARG A 35 -10.28 20.34 -2.08
N GLN A 36 -9.72 21.54 -2.31
CA GLN A 36 -10.54 22.72 -2.58
C GLN A 36 -11.30 22.60 -3.90
N ASN A 37 -10.68 22.01 -4.93
CA ASN A 37 -11.31 21.82 -6.24
C ASN A 37 -12.49 20.85 -6.15
N ILE A 38 -12.34 19.77 -5.38
CA ILE A 38 -13.40 18.78 -5.17
C ILE A 38 -14.54 19.40 -4.36
N ILE A 39 -14.25 20.10 -3.26
CA ILE A 39 -15.27 20.79 -2.45
C ILE A 39 -16.04 21.80 -3.31
N ASN A 40 -15.34 22.63 -4.09
CA ASN A 40 -15.98 23.60 -4.98
C ASN A 40 -16.84 22.91 -6.05
N SER A 41 -16.37 21.79 -6.60
CA SER A 41 -17.14 21.00 -7.58
C SER A 41 -18.43 20.45 -6.97
N LEU A 42 -18.37 19.93 -5.73
CA LEU A 42 -19.55 19.43 -5.02
C LEU A 42 -20.54 20.56 -4.73
N VAL A 43 -20.06 21.74 -4.30
CA VAL A 43 -20.91 22.91 -4.10
C VAL A 43 -21.60 23.33 -5.41
N ASN A 44 -20.87 23.34 -6.53
CA ASN A 44 -21.44 23.64 -7.85
C ASN A 44 -22.49 22.61 -8.31
N GLN A 45 -22.45 21.40 -7.76
CA GLN A 45 -23.44 20.35 -8.00
C GLN A 45 -24.67 20.45 -7.08
N GLY A 46 -24.74 21.48 -6.23
CA GLY A 46 -25.88 21.76 -5.35
C GLY A 46 -25.71 21.30 -3.90
N PHE A 47 -24.54 20.78 -3.51
CA PHE A 47 -24.24 20.50 -2.11
C PHE A 47 -24.07 21.81 -1.34
N THR A 48 -24.49 21.84 -0.08
CA THR A 48 -24.05 22.91 0.83
C THR A 48 -22.55 22.80 1.09
N ALA A 49 -21.90 23.90 1.51
CA ALA A 49 -20.47 23.88 1.83
C ALA A 49 -20.12 22.84 2.90
N THR A 50 -20.98 22.67 3.92
CA THR A 50 -20.81 21.65 4.96
C THR A 50 -20.86 20.24 4.38
N GLN A 51 -21.90 19.92 3.59
CA GLN A 51 -22.03 18.60 2.97
C GLN A 51 -20.89 18.28 2.01
N ALA A 52 -20.39 19.27 1.27
CA ALA A 52 -19.25 19.11 0.37
C ALA A 52 -17.95 18.79 1.14
N VAL A 53 -17.75 19.41 2.30
CA VAL A 53 -16.61 19.11 3.19
C VAL A 53 -16.74 17.72 3.80
N GLU A 54 -17.91 17.35 4.29
CA GLU A 54 -18.18 16.02 4.85
C GLU A 54 -17.95 14.92 3.82
N ALA A 55 -18.52 15.06 2.63
CA ALA A 55 -18.32 14.11 1.53
C ALA A 55 -16.83 14.00 1.15
N PHE A 56 -16.10 15.12 1.06
CA PHE A 56 -14.66 15.07 0.84
C PHE A 56 -13.93 14.31 1.96
N ASN A 57 -14.28 14.54 3.22
CA ASN A 57 -13.64 13.88 4.36
C ASN A 57 -13.88 12.36 4.34
N GLU A 58 -15.07 11.91 3.95
CA GLU A 58 -15.36 10.48 3.76
C GLU A 58 -14.45 9.85 2.70
N TYR A 59 -14.30 10.49 1.54
CA TYR A 59 -13.37 10.03 0.51
C TYR A 59 -11.92 10.03 1.00
N TYR A 60 -11.50 11.09 1.70
CA TYR A 60 -10.16 11.21 2.25
C TYR A 60 -9.85 10.09 3.24
N GLN A 61 -10.78 9.82 4.16
CA GLN A 61 -10.64 8.76 5.16
C GLN A 61 -10.56 7.39 4.50
N GLY A 62 -11.42 7.08 3.52
CA GLY A 62 -11.36 5.80 2.80
C GLY A 62 -10.03 5.56 2.10
N HIS A 63 -9.45 6.59 1.48
CA HIS A 63 -8.12 6.48 0.86
C HIS A 63 -6.99 6.37 1.89
N GLN A 64 -7.09 7.05 3.04
CA GLN A 64 -6.15 6.91 4.13
C GLN A 64 -6.14 5.47 4.67
N GLU A 65 -7.32 4.92 4.97
CA GLU A 65 -7.48 3.54 5.46
C GLU A 65 -6.92 2.51 4.45
N GLN A 66 -7.18 2.72 3.15
CA GLN A 66 -6.63 1.87 2.10
C GLN A 66 -5.09 1.91 2.06
N TYR A 67 -4.50 3.11 2.17
CA TYR A 67 -3.05 3.27 2.23
C TYR A 67 -2.47 2.57 3.47
N GLU A 68 -3.05 2.77 4.64
CA GLU A 68 -2.59 2.16 5.89
C GLU A 68 -2.65 0.62 5.82
N ALA A 69 -3.73 0.06 5.27
CA ALA A 69 -3.86 -1.38 5.07
C ALA A 69 -2.78 -1.94 4.13
N LEU A 70 -2.53 -1.28 3.00
CA LEU A 70 -1.49 -1.68 2.04
C LEU A 70 -0.08 -1.51 2.59
N PHE A 71 0.16 -0.47 3.41
CA PHE A 71 1.43 -0.26 4.07
C PHE A 71 1.73 -1.36 5.10
N LYS A 72 0.71 -1.75 5.88
CA LYS A 72 0.82 -2.88 6.80
C LYS A 72 1.11 -4.18 6.04
N ALA A 73 0.34 -4.48 5.00
CA ALA A 73 0.56 -5.67 4.19
C ALA A 73 1.95 -5.68 3.52
N MET A 74 2.44 -4.51 3.06
CA MET A 74 3.78 -4.38 2.49
C MET A 74 4.86 -4.76 3.51
N THR A 75 4.70 -4.29 4.75
CA THR A 75 5.63 -4.57 5.85
C THR A 75 5.63 -6.06 6.20
N GLU A 76 4.45 -6.67 6.35
CA GLU A 76 4.32 -8.11 6.63
C GLU A 76 4.96 -8.98 5.53
N ARG A 77 4.75 -8.62 4.25
CA ARG A 77 5.38 -9.33 3.12
C ARG A 77 6.88 -9.09 3.02
N ALA A 78 7.36 -7.92 3.42
CA ALA A 78 8.79 -7.64 3.49
C ALA A 78 9.48 -8.53 4.53
N ASP A 79 8.86 -8.67 5.70
CA ASP A 79 9.37 -9.53 6.78
C ASP A 79 9.35 -11.01 6.39
N GLU A 80 8.27 -11.47 5.75
CA GLU A 80 8.16 -12.84 5.23
C GLU A 80 9.23 -13.13 4.17
N TYR A 81 9.39 -12.24 3.19
CA TYR A 81 10.42 -12.38 2.17
C TYR A 81 11.82 -12.43 2.78
N LYS A 82 12.12 -11.54 3.73
CA LYS A 82 13.41 -11.52 4.44
C LYS A 82 13.68 -12.82 5.17
N LEU A 83 12.70 -13.35 5.89
CA LEU A 83 12.83 -14.63 6.60
C LEU A 83 13.15 -15.78 5.64
N ILE A 84 12.44 -15.87 4.52
CA ILE A 84 12.65 -16.90 3.49
C ILE A 84 14.04 -16.75 2.85
N GLU A 85 14.47 -15.52 2.58
CA GLU A 85 15.79 -15.20 2.03
C GLU A 85 16.91 -15.64 2.99
N ASP A 86 16.79 -15.33 4.28
CA ASP A 86 17.78 -15.69 5.30
C ASP A 86 17.89 -17.22 5.45
N GLN A 87 16.76 -17.93 5.46
CA GLN A 87 16.73 -19.40 5.50
C GLN A 87 17.37 -20.02 4.25
N TRP A 88 17.13 -19.46 3.06
CA TRP A 88 17.73 -19.95 1.81
C TRP A 88 19.24 -19.73 1.78
N LYS A 89 19.73 -18.57 2.27
CA LYS A 89 21.16 -18.26 2.38
C LYS A 89 21.86 -19.22 3.35
N ALA A 90 21.28 -19.47 4.52
CA ALA A 90 21.84 -20.39 5.52
C ALA A 90 22.00 -21.82 4.96
N GLN A 91 20.99 -22.33 4.26
CA GLN A 91 21.05 -23.66 3.63
C GLN A 91 22.16 -23.76 2.57
N LYS A 92 22.39 -22.68 1.81
CA LYS A 92 23.46 -22.65 0.82
C LYS A 92 24.86 -22.57 1.43
N SER A 93 25.03 -21.93 2.59
CA SER A 93 26.32 -21.95 3.29
C SER A 93 26.64 -23.32 3.86
N GLU A 94 25.64 -24.03 4.41
CA GLU A 94 25.81 -25.38 4.95
C GLU A 94 26.11 -26.41 3.85
N ALA A 95 25.52 -26.27 2.66
CA ALA A 95 25.78 -27.16 1.54
C ALA A 95 27.17 -27.00 0.90
N ASN A 96 27.88 -25.91 1.20
CA ASN A 96 29.21 -25.59 0.69
C ASN A 96 30.32 -25.70 1.75
N SER A 97 29.98 -26.17 2.95
CA SER A 97 30.90 -26.42 4.08
C SER A 97 31.18 -27.91 4.21
#